data_AF-A0A838A2T4-F1
#
_entry.id   AF-A0A838A2T4-F1
#
_cell.length_a   1.000
_cell.length_b   1.000
_cell.length_c   1.000
_cell.angle_alpha   90.00
_cell.angle_beta   90.00
_cell.angle_gamma   90.00
#
_symmetry.space_group_name_H-M   'P 1'
#
loop_
_entity.id
_entity.type
_entity.pdbx_description
1 polymer ?
#
loop_
_entity_poly.entity_id
_entity_poly.type
_entity_poly.pdbx_seq_one_letter_code
_entity_poly.pdbx_strand_id
1 'polypeptide(L)'
;MTDEFGVRTEELAAISKTWLGETLHINDVSWSSFEDASGAGSEVLAAIRDVQSPGIKAMSSIARRFSDMSGLINTFAANVTAQDEKSAVSFDALKPR
;
A
#
# COMPACT_ATOMS: atom_id res chain seq x y z
N MET A 1 11.54 14.82 19.32
CA MET A 1 10.90 15.54 18.21
C MET A 1 9.44 15.24 18.36
N THR A 2 8.68 16.18 18.89
CA THR A 2 7.24 16.06 19.14
C THR A 2 6.56 16.74 17.96
N ASP A 3 5.75 16.02 17.18
CA ASP A 3 5.03 16.59 16.04
C ASP A 3 4.25 17.82 16.49
N GLU A 4 4.66 19.00 16.02
CA GLU A 4 4.30 20.29 16.60
C GLU A 4 2.80 20.61 16.34
N PHE A 5 2.22 20.04 15.28
CA PHE A 5 0.80 20.18 14.94
C PHE A 5 0.02 18.84 14.78
N GLY A 6 0.48 17.75 15.42
CA GLY A 6 -0.37 16.60 15.77
C GLY A 6 -0.53 15.47 14.72
N VAL A 7 0.23 15.47 13.63
CA VAL A 7 0.32 14.32 12.72
C VAL A 7 1.56 13.51 13.03
N ARG A 8 1.38 12.26 13.45
CA ARG A 8 2.46 11.31 13.73
C ARG A 8 3.03 10.73 12.45
N THR A 9 4.04 11.39 11.91
CA THR A 9 4.65 11.02 10.62
C THR A 9 5.25 9.62 10.63
N GLU A 10 5.68 9.14 11.80
CA GLU A 10 6.13 7.77 12.03
C GLU A 10 4.99 6.74 11.89
N GLU A 11 3.77 7.06 12.32
CA GLU A 11 2.61 6.19 12.12
C GLU A 11 2.26 6.09 10.63
N LEU A 12 2.33 7.22 9.90
CA LEU A 12 2.12 7.25 8.44
C LEU A 12 3.19 6.43 7.70
N ALA A 13 4.46 6.54 8.11
CA ALA A 13 5.55 5.75 7.55
C ALA A 13 5.36 4.24 7.82
N ALA A 14 4.90 3.87 9.02
CA ALA A 14 4.59 2.48 9.35
C ALA A 14 3.46 1.92 8.48
N ILE A 15 2.35 2.66 8.31
CA ILE A 15 1.23 2.27 7.44
C ILE A 15 1.70 2.08 6.01
N SER A 16 2.47 3.03 5.48
CA SER A 16 3.04 2.97 4.13
C SER A 16 3.89 1.72 3.93
N LYS A 17 4.78 1.43 4.89
CA LYS A 17 5.63 0.24 4.87
C LYS A 17 4.81 -1.05 4.90
N THR A 18 3.76 -1.11 5.72
CA THR A 18 2.86 -2.26 5.77
C THR A 18 2.19 -2.50 4.42
N TRP A 19 1.62 -1.47 3.78
CA TRP A 19 0.97 -1.63 2.47
C TRP A 19 1.94 -2.04 1.35
N LEU A 20 3.18 -1.55 1.38
CA LEU A 20 4.22 -2.04 0.45
C LEU A 20 4.57 -3.50 0.72
N GLY A 21 4.64 -3.92 1.98
CA GLY A 21 4.81 -5.32 2.36
C GLY A 21 3.70 -6.21 1.83
N GLU A 22 2.44 -5.81 2.01
CA GLU A 22 1.27 -6.53 1.48
C GLU A 22 1.30 -6.63 -0.05
N THR A 23 1.77 -5.58 -0.73
CA THR A 23 1.95 -5.61 -2.20
C THR A 23 2.89 -6.74 -2.63
N LEU A 24 4.00 -6.93 -1.91
CA LEU A 24 4.94 -8.02 -2.18
C LEU A 24 4.32 -9.39 -1.89
N HIS A 25 3.69 -9.55 -0.72
CA HIS A 25 3.04 -10.80 -0.35
C HIS A 25 1.97 -11.24 -1.36
N ILE A 26 1.19 -10.29 -1.87
CA ILE A 26 0.18 -10.55 -2.90
C ILE A 26 0.82 -11.00 -4.22
N ASN A 27 1.89 -10.32 -4.64
CA ASN A 27 2.59 -10.65 -5.89
C ASN A 27 3.32 -12.00 -5.81
N ASP A 28 3.70 -12.45 -4.62
CA ASP A 28 4.37 -13.73 -4.38
C ASP A 28 3.41 -14.94 -4.34
N VAL A 29 2.09 -14.72 -4.32
CA VAL A 29 1.11 -15.83 -4.34
C VAL A 29 1.22 -16.59 -5.66
N SER A 30 1.64 -17.86 -5.58
CA SER A 30 1.63 -18.75 -6.73
C SER A 30 0.21 -19.17 -7.10
N TRP A 31 -0.10 -19.06 -8.38
CA TRP A 31 -1.34 -19.53 -8.98
C TRP A 31 -1.17 -20.81 -9.80
N SER A 32 0.04 -21.41 -9.83
CA SER A 32 0.33 -22.57 -10.68
C SER A 32 -0.51 -23.80 -10.32
N SER A 33 -0.87 -23.96 -9.05
CA SER A 33 -1.69 -25.08 -8.57
C SER A 33 -3.06 -25.19 -9.25
N PHE A 34 -3.64 -24.07 -9.72
CA PHE A 34 -4.90 -24.07 -10.46
C PHE A 34 -4.73 -24.55 -11.90
N GLU A 35 -3.65 -24.15 -12.56
CA GLU A 35 -3.30 -24.56 -13.93
C GLU A 35 -2.86 -26.02 -13.99
N ASP A 36 -2.03 -26.43 -13.02
CA ASP A 36 -1.46 -27.77 -12.91
C ASP A 36 -2.49 -28.83 -12.44
N ALA A 37 -3.69 -28.39 -12.05
CA ALA A 37 -4.76 -29.30 -11.63
C ALA A 37 -5.01 -30.34 -12.73
N SER A 38 -4.92 -31.62 -12.38
CA SER A 38 -5.05 -32.74 -13.33
C SER A 38 -6.00 -33.81 -12.79
N GLY A 39 -6.60 -34.58 -13.70
CA GLY A 39 -7.59 -35.59 -13.36
C GLY A 39 -8.47 -35.94 -14.56
N ALA A 40 -9.45 -36.82 -14.32
CA ALA A 40 -10.47 -37.13 -15.32
C ALA A 40 -11.19 -35.85 -15.75
N GLY A 41 -11.42 -35.70 -17.05
CA GLY A 41 -12.10 -34.54 -17.62
C GLY A 41 -13.48 -34.37 -17.00
N SER A 42 -13.66 -33.28 -16.25
CA SER A 42 -14.92 -32.88 -15.63
C SER A 42 -15.07 -31.37 -15.73
N GLU A 43 -16.32 -30.89 -15.74
CA GLU A 43 -16.62 -29.45 -15.73
C GLU A 43 -16.01 -28.75 -14.51
N VAL A 44 -15.94 -29.44 -13.37
CA VAL A 44 -15.29 -28.94 -12.15
C VAL A 44 -13.78 -28.70 -12.37
N LEU A 45 -13.09 -29.64 -13.02
CA LEU A 45 -11.66 -29.49 -13.30
C LEU A 45 -11.40 -28.34 -14.28
N ALA A 46 -12.25 -28.16 -15.29
CA ALA A 46 -12.18 -27.02 -16.20
C ALA A 46 -12.37 -25.69 -15.43
N ALA A 47 -13.39 -25.62 -14.58
CA ALA A 47 -13.66 -24.45 -13.75
C ALA A 47 -12.49 -24.10 -12.81
N ILE A 48 -11.83 -25.11 -12.21
CA ILE A 48 -10.65 -24.90 -11.36
C ILE A 48 -9.51 -24.24 -12.14
N ARG A 49 -9.21 -24.73 -13.35
CA ARG A 49 -8.17 -24.14 -14.21
C ARG A 49 -8.51 -22.71 -14.63
N ASP A 50 -9.78 -22.45 -14.91
CA ASP A 50 -10.25 -21.13 -15.34
C ASP A 50 -10.19 -20.05 -14.24
N VAL A 51 -10.02 -20.42 -12.96
CA VAL A 51 -9.88 -19.46 -11.84
C VAL A 51 -8.56 -18.69 -11.88
N GLN A 52 -7.51 -19.27 -12.46
CA GLN A 52 -6.15 -18.73 -12.38
C GLN A 52 -6.06 -17.28 -12.92
N SER A 53 -6.49 -17.05 -14.16
CA SER A 53 -6.42 -15.74 -14.81
C SER A 53 -7.21 -14.64 -14.09
N PRO A 54 -8.51 -14.82 -13.74
CA PRO A 54 -9.24 -13.81 -12.99
C PRO A 54 -8.68 -13.61 -11.58
N GLY A 55 -8.18 -14.67 -10.93
CA GLY A 55 -7.49 -14.59 -9.64
C GLY A 55 -6.26 -13.69 -9.69
N ILE A 56 -5.35 -13.93 -10.64
CA ILE A 56 -4.17 -13.08 -10.89
C ILE A 56 -4.59 -11.62 -11.10
N LYS A 57 -5.57 -11.36 -11.97
CA LYS A 57 -6.03 -9.99 -12.27
C LYS A 57 -6.58 -9.27 -11.04
N ALA A 58 -7.38 -9.97 -10.23
CA ALA A 58 -7.94 -9.41 -9.01
C ALA A 58 -6.82 -9.07 -8.00
N MET A 59 -5.88 -10.00 -7.78
CA MET A 59 -4.76 -9.78 -6.87
C MET A 59 -3.83 -8.67 -7.33
N SER A 60 -3.46 -8.63 -8.62
CA SER A 60 -2.66 -7.54 -9.18
C SER A 60 -3.35 -6.19 -9.02
N SER A 61 -4.69 -6.14 -9.13
CA SER A 61 -5.44 -4.91 -8.87
C SER A 61 -5.39 -4.49 -7.40
N ILE A 62 -5.38 -5.43 -6.46
CA ILE A 62 -5.28 -5.13 -5.02
C ILE A 62 -3.85 -4.65 -4.69
N ALA A 63 -2.83 -5.36 -5.17
CA ALA A 63 -1.42 -4.97 -5.03
C ALA A 63 -1.18 -3.55 -5.55
N ARG A 64 -1.71 -3.19 -6.73
CA ARG A 64 -1.62 -1.83 -7.26
C ARG A 64 -2.24 -0.79 -6.31
N ARG A 65 -3.43 -1.06 -5.77
CA ARG A 65 -4.08 -0.14 -4.83
C ARG A 65 -3.26 0.07 -3.56
N PHE A 66 -2.66 -0.97 -3.01
CA PHE A 66 -1.78 -0.83 -1.84
C PHE A 66 -0.55 0.03 -2.16
N SER A 67 0.08 -0.19 -3.31
CA SER A 67 1.18 0.64 -3.80
C SER A 67 0.77 2.11 -3.97
N ASP A 68 -0.38 2.36 -4.61
CA ASP A 68 -0.89 3.72 -4.84
C ASP A 68 -1.21 4.43 -3.51
N MET A 69 -1.88 3.73 -2.58
CA MET A 69 -2.19 4.28 -1.25
C MET A 69 -0.92 4.58 -0.45
N SER A 70 0.12 3.73 -0.53
CA SER A 70 1.43 4.00 0.07
C SER A 70 2.09 5.26 -0.51
N GLY A 71 2.03 5.44 -1.83
CA GLY A 71 2.52 6.66 -2.47
C GLY A 71 1.78 7.92 -2.01
N LEU A 72 0.45 7.84 -1.90
CA LEU A 72 -0.39 8.95 -1.43
C LEU A 72 -0.11 9.31 0.03
N ILE A 73 0.01 8.32 0.92
CA ILE A 73 0.25 8.59 2.34
C ILE A 73 1.66 9.15 2.60
N ASN A 74 2.67 8.70 1.85
CA ASN A 74 4.01 9.29 1.87
C ASN A 74 3.99 10.75 1.41
N THR A 75 3.25 11.04 0.34
CA THR A 75 3.07 12.40 -0.16
C THR A 75 2.39 13.29 0.88
N PHE A 76 1.34 12.77 1.51
CA PHE A 76 0.64 13.47 2.59
C PHE A 76 1.58 13.77 3.76
N ALA A 77 2.35 12.79 4.23
CA ALA A 77 3.32 12.98 5.32
C ALA A 77 4.34 14.08 5.00
N ALA A 78 4.93 14.06 3.79
CA ALA A 78 5.89 15.08 3.37
C ALA A 78 5.27 16.48 3.31
N ASN A 79 4.04 16.61 2.79
CA ASN A 79 3.34 17.89 2.73
C ASN A 79 3.03 18.44 4.13
N VAL A 80 2.65 17.57 5.07
CA VAL A 80 2.40 17.97 6.45
C VAL A 80 3.67 18.48 7.10
N THR A 81 4.78 17.72 7.04
CA THR A 81 6.07 18.16 7.59
C THR A 81 6.51 19.51 7.03
N ALA A 82 6.43 19.71 5.72
CA ALA A 82 6.82 20.97 5.11
C ALA A 82 5.93 22.15 5.57
N GLN A 83 4.63 21.91 5.76
CA GLN A 83 3.70 22.93 6.22
C GLN A 83 3.87 23.24 7.73
N ASP A 84 4.19 22.22 8.53
CA ASP A 84 4.52 22.30 9.95
C ASP A 84 5.74 23.21 10.16
N GLU A 85 6.85 22.91 9.47
CA GLU A 85 8.08 23.69 9.49
C GLU A 85 7.84 25.15 9.06
N LYS A 86 7.08 25.36 7.98
CA LYS A 86 6.75 26.70 7.49
C LYS A 86 5.96 27.51 8.52
N SER A 87 5.05 26.85 9.23
CA SER A 87 4.22 27.47 10.26
C SER A 87 5.06 27.83 11.48
N ALA A 88 5.92 26.91 11.94
CA ALA A 88 6.86 27.14 13.04
C ALA A 88 7.78 28.34 12.76
N VAL A 89 8.41 28.40 11.58
CA VAL A 89 9.25 29.54 11.15
C VAL A 89 8.47 30.85 11.16
N SER A 90 7.21 30.82 10.72
CA SER A 90 6.36 32.01 10.71
C SER A 90 6.02 32.49 12.12
N PHE A 91 5.78 31.58 13.07
CA PHE A 91 5.56 31.93 14.47
C PHE A 91 6.83 32.42 15.16
N ASP A 92 7.98 31.81 14.88
CA ASP A 92 9.27 32.25 15.41
C ASP A 92 9.59 33.69 15.00
N ALA A 93 9.24 34.09 13.78
CA ALA A 93 9.41 35.45 13.30
C ALA A 93 8.54 36.50 14.04
N LEU A 94 7.49 36.07 14.75
CA LEU A 94 6.62 36.94 15.54
C LEU A 94 7.10 37.13 17.00
N LYS A 95 8.10 36.36 17.45
CA LYS A 95 8.61 36.45 18.82
C LYS A 95 9.30 37.82 19.04
N PRO A 96 9.04 38.51 20.17
CA PRO A 96 9.74 39.76 20.51
C PRO A 96 11.26 39.53 20.55
N ARG A 97 12.03 40.52 20.08
CA ARG A 97 13.49 40.49 20.06
C ARG A 97 14.09 40.63 21.45
#